data_AF-A0A957IIV8-F1
#
_entry.id   AF-A0A957IIV8-F1
#
_cell.length_a   1.000
_cell.length_b   1.000
_cell.length_c   1.000
_cell.angle_alpha   90.00
_cell.angle_beta   90.00
_cell.angle_gamma   90.00
#
_symmetry.space_group_name_H-M   'P 1'
#
loop_
_entity.id
_entity.type
_entity.pdbx_description
1 polymer ?
#
loop_
_entity_poly.entity_id
_entity_poly.type
_entity_poly.pdbx_seq_one_letter_code
_entity_poly.pdbx_strand_id
1 'polypeptide(L)' 'MGSYTLDEVIKRWTRGDMTTEQTVGQTLLIVQDIARRVGTLEKMWEEGRNGRKTGKDESEE' A
#
# COMPACT_ATOMS: atom_id res chain seq x y z
N MET A 1 11.66 -15.47 -0.02
CA MET A 1 11.64 -15.00 -1.42
C MET A 1 11.76 -13.49 -1.40
N GLY A 2 12.74 -12.92 -2.11
CA GLY A 2 12.91 -11.46 -2.17
C GLY A 2 11.67 -10.79 -2.75
N SER A 3 11.30 -9.63 -2.22
CA SER A 3 10.19 -8.82 -2.73
C SER A 3 10.64 -8.17 -4.04
N TYR A 4 10.07 -8.60 -5.16
CA TYR A 4 10.29 -7.95 -6.45
C TYR A 4 9.43 -6.69 -6.53
N THR A 5 9.98 -5.62 -7.11
CA THR A 5 9.15 -4.48 -7.50
C THR A 5 8.24 -4.88 -8.66
N LEU A 6 7.13 -4.17 -8.86
CA LEU A 6 6.23 -4.42 -9.99
C LEU A 6 6.97 -4.35 -11.34
N ASP A 7 7.89 -3.39 -11.48
CA ASP A 7 8.72 -3.23 -12.67
C ASP A 7 9.62 -4.45 -12.93
N GLU A 8 10.19 -5.01 -11.86
CA GLU A 8 11.02 -6.21 -11.95
C GLU A 8 10.20 -7.46 -12.29
N VAL A 9 8.99 -7.59 -11.73
CA VAL A 9 8.04 -8.65 -12.10
C VAL A 9 7.68 -8.56 -13.60
N ILE A 10 7.38 -7.36 -14.11
CA ILE A 10 7.05 -7.14 -15.52
C ILE A 10 8.25 -7.50 -16.41
N LYS A 11 9.45 -7.03 -16.07
CA LYS A 11 10.67 -7.32 -16.83
C LYS A 11 11.00 -8.81 -16.90
N ARG A 12 10.82 -9.53 -15.80
CA ARG A 12 11.11 -10.96 -15.75
C ARG A 12 10.02 -11.80 -16.41
N TRP A 13 8.76 -11.41 -16.27
CA TRP A 13 7.66 -12.06 -16.98
C TRP A 13 7.80 -11.94 -18.50
N THR A 14 8.09 -10.73 -19.00
CA THR A 14 8.29 -10.49 -20.44
C THR A 14 9.49 -11.24 -21.03
N ARG A 15 10.51 -11.54 -20.22
CA ARG A 15 11.66 -12.36 -20.61
C ARG A 15 11.40 -13.87 -20.54
N GLY A 16 10.28 -14.29 -19.97
CA GLY A 16 10.00 -15.71 -19.71
C GLY A 16 10.75 -16.28 -18.49
N ASP A 17 11.33 -15.41 -17.65
CA ASP A 17 12.11 -15.80 -16.46
C ASP A 17 11.23 -16.12 -15.24
N MET A 18 9.91 -16.08 -15.41
CA MET A 18 8.91 -16.35 -14.37
C MET A 18 7.78 -17.21 -14.94
N THR A 19 7.30 -18.16 -14.14
CA THR A 19 6.05 -18.88 -14.46
C THR A 19 4.85 -18.00 -14.18
N THR A 20 3.69 -18.38 -14.75
CA THR A 20 2.42 -17.68 -14.51
C THR A 20 2.11 -17.60 -13.01
N GLU A 21 2.32 -18.70 -12.28
CA GLU A 21 2.09 -18.78 -10.84
C GLU A 21 3.02 -17.86 -10.06
N GLN A 22 4.29 -17.76 -10.47
CA GLN A 22 5.24 -16.83 -9.86
C GLN A 22 4.81 -15.38 -10.09
N THR A 23 4.39 -15.04 -11.32
CA THR A 23 3.93 -13.69 -11.67
C THR A 23 2.67 -13.30 -10.89
N VAL A 24 1.69 -14.20 -10.81
CA VAL A 24 0.46 -13.98 -10.03
C VAL A 24 0.79 -13.85 -8.54
N GLY A 25 1.61 -14.75 -7.99
CA GLY A 25 2.00 -14.71 -6.58
C GLY A 25 2.71 -13.41 -6.19
N GLN A 26 3.65 -12.93 -7.02
CA GLN A 26 4.33 -11.66 -6.78
C GLN A 26 3.37 -10.47 -6.90
N THR A 27 2.47 -10.49 -7.87
CA THR A 27 1.47 -9.42 -8.05
C THR A 27 0.55 -9.32 -6.83
N LEU A 28 0.08 -10.45 -6.28
CA LEU A 28 -0.76 -10.46 -5.09
C LEU A 28 -0.03 -9.93 -3.86
N LEU A 29 1.26 -10.26 -3.68
CA LEU A 29 2.07 -9.73 -2.58
C LEU A 29 2.24 -8.21 -2.69
N ILE A 30 2.49 -7.69 -3.89
CA ILE A 30 2.60 -6.25 -4.15
C ILE A 30 1.27 -5.55 -3.82
N VAL A 31 0.14 -6.09 -4.28
CA VAL A 31 -1.19 -5.52 -3.99
C VAL A 31 -1.48 -5.53 -2.49
N GLN A 32 -1.16 -6.61 -1.78
CA GLN A 32 -1.33 -6.69 -0.33
C GLN A 32 -0.48 -5.65 0.41
N ASP A 33 0.75 -5.41 -0.05
CA ASP A 33 1.61 -4.37 0.52
C ASP A 33 1.05 -2.97 0.30
N ILE A 34 0.62 -2.66 -0.92
CA ILE A 34 -0.01 -1.38 -1.25
C ILE A 34 -1.27 -1.17 -0.40
N ALA A 35 -2.15 -2.18 -0.31
CA ALA A 35 -3.37 -2.09 0.50
C ALA A 35 -3.08 -1.78 1.97
N ARG A 36 -2.05 -2.43 2.56
CA ARG A 36 -1.62 -2.14 3.93
C ARG A 36 -1.13 -0.70 4.09
N ARG A 37 -0.29 -0.24 3.16
CA ARG A 37 0.27 1.13 3.20
C ARG A 37 -0.80 2.19 3.04
N VAL A 38 -1.75 1.99 2.13
CA VAL A 38 -2.91 2.86 1.95
C VAL A 38 -3.75 2.90 3.22
N GLY A 39 -4.08 1.74 3.81
CA GLY A 39 -4.84 1.69 5.06
C GLY A 39 -4.15 2.41 6.23
N THR A 40 -2.82 2.36 6.31
CA THR A 40 -2.07 3.17 7.30
C THR A 40 -2.21 4.66 7.04
N LEU A 41 -2.09 5.10 5.78
CA LEU A 41 -2.24 6.51 5.41
C LEU A 41 -3.67 7.02 5.68
N GLU A 42 -4.68 6.21 5.38
CA GLU A 42 -6.09 6.51 5.67
C GLU A 42 -6.32 6.72 7.17
N LYS A 43 -5.80 5.81 8.02
CA LYS A 43 -5.87 5.96 9.48
C LYS A 43 -5.21 7.24 9.97
N MET A 44 -3.99 7.54 9.49
CA MET A 44 -3.29 8.77 9.85
C MET A 44 -4.08 10.03 9.45
N TRP A 45 -4.76 9.97 8.30
CA TRP A 45 -5.64 11.05 7.83
C TRP A 45 -6.87 11.22 8.71
N GLU A 46 -7.51 10.11 9.10
CA GLU A 46 -8.66 10.13 10.02
C GLU A 46 -8.29 10.69 11.39
N GLU A 47 -7.16 10.27 11.96
CA GLU A 47 -6.64 10.76 13.23
C GLU A 47 -6.30 12.26 13.16
N GLY A 48 -5.61 12.70 12.11
CA GLY A 48 -5.31 14.12 11.88
C GLY A 48 -6.56 14.98 11.67
N ARG A 49 -7.63 14.41 11.11
CA ARG A 49 -8.92 15.10 10.94
C ARG A 49 -9.69 15.20 12.25
N ASN A 50 -9.69 14.15 13.08
CA ASN A 50 -10.31 14.19 14.40
C ASN A 50 -9.58 15.16 15.35
N GLY A 51 -8.25 15.17 15.34
CA GLY A 51 -7.47 16.11 16.15
C GLY A 51 -7.75 17.59 15.84
N ARG A 52 -8.09 17.93 14.59
CA ARG A 52 -8.52 19.29 14.20
C ARG A 52 -9.95 19.63 14.63
N LYS A 53 -10.83 18.65 14.82
CA LYS A 53 -12.19 18.91 15.32
C LYS A 53 -12.17 19.24 16.81
N THR A 54 -11.41 18.50 17.62
CA THR A 54 -11.32 18.74 19.06
C THR A 54 -10.66 20.08 19.40
N GLY A 55 -9.64 20.50 18.66
CA GLY A 55 -8.99 21.80 18.89
C GLY A 55 -9.83 23.03 18.49
N LYS A 56 -10.94 22.85 17.77
CA LYS A 56 -11.86 23.94 17.43
C LYS A 56 -12.97 24.13 18.48
N ASP A 57 -13.39 23.06 19.15
CA ASP A 57 -14.37 23.11 20.24
C ASP A 57 -13.81 23.82 21.49
N GLU A 58 -12.53 23.59 21.84
CA GLU A 58 -11.92 24.19 23.04
C GLU A 58 -11.58 25.68 22.90
N SER A 59 -11.73 26.28 21.72
CA SER A 59 -11.46 27.71 21.48
C SER A 59 -12.73 28.57 21.40
N GLU A 60 -13.92 27.96 21.54
CA GLU A 60 -15.22 28.65 21.50
C GLU A 60 -15.95 28.67 22.87
N GLU A 61 -15.33 28.19 23.96
CA GLU A 61 -15.81 28.30 25.36
C GLU A 61 -15.04 29.38 26.15
#